data_AF-A0A7Y6III7-F1
#
_entry.id   AF-A0A7Y6III7-F1
#
_cell.length_a   1.000
_cell.length_b   1.000
_cell.length_c   1.000
_cell.angle_alpha   90.00
_cell.angle_beta   90.00
_cell.angle_gamma   90.00
#
_symmetry.space_group_name_H-M   'P 1'
#
loop_
_entity.id
_entity.type
_entity.pdbx_description
1 polymer ?
#
loop_
_entity_poly.entity_id
_entity_poly.type
_entity_poly.pdbx_seq_one_letter_code
_entity_poly.pdbx_strand_id
1 'polypeptide(L)'
;MTKLTGLRRAAVAASALYTMTMLAGGAASAATAAPASDGVRISMAAAADCGLYRDGDAAMYRNCSGGNERILVTYILSPSEYFCVAPGESRYVGRWNFTFRAYVRGTC
;
A
#
# COMPACT_ATOMS: atom_id res chain seq x y z
N MET A 1 -11.65 -34.65 -25.76
CA MET A 1 -12.13 -33.25 -25.72
C MET A 1 -13.51 -33.27 -25.09
N THR A 2 -13.61 -32.95 -23.80
CA THR A 2 -14.85 -33.10 -23.03
C THR A 2 -15.17 -31.76 -22.39
N LYS A 3 -16.19 -31.08 -22.91
CA LYS A 3 -16.68 -29.78 -22.44
C LYS A 3 -17.42 -29.97 -21.12
N LEU A 4 -16.96 -29.31 -20.05
CA LEU A 4 -17.73 -29.15 -18.81
C LEU A 4 -18.27 -27.72 -18.76
N THR A 5 -19.58 -27.66 -18.95
CA THR A 5 -20.43 -26.47 -19.05
C THR A 5 -20.66 -25.87 -17.66
N GLY A 6 -20.71 -24.53 -17.62
CA GLY A 6 -20.68 -23.74 -16.41
C GLY A 6 -21.82 -23.94 -15.42
N LEU A 7 -21.49 -23.73 -14.15
CA LEU A 7 -22.44 -23.59 -13.07
C LEU A 7 -22.54 -22.13 -12.64
N ARG A 8 -23.80 -21.71 -12.55
CA ARG A 8 -24.30 -20.35 -12.58
C ARG A 8 -24.15 -19.68 -11.21
N ARG A 9 -23.89 -18.37 -11.26
CA ARG A 9 -24.00 -17.43 -10.15
C ARG A 9 -25.45 -17.44 -9.60
N ALA A 10 -25.59 -17.48 -8.28
CA ALA A 10 -26.81 -17.18 -7.54
C ALA A 10 -26.40 -16.31 -6.34
N ALA A 11 -26.79 -15.03 -6.35
CA ALA A 11 -27.99 -14.46 -5.71
C ALA A 11 -27.68 -14.10 -4.23
N VAL A 12 -27.31 -12.85 -3.95
CA VAL A 12 -28.21 -11.77 -3.51
C VAL A 12 -28.95 -12.13 -2.22
N ALA A 13 -28.52 -11.53 -1.11
CA ALA A 13 -29.35 -11.32 0.08
C ALA A 13 -29.08 -9.89 0.58
N ALA A 14 -29.97 -8.98 0.19
CA ALA A 14 -30.16 -7.68 0.81
C ALA A 14 -31.11 -7.83 2.01
N SER A 15 -31.21 -6.75 2.81
CA SER A 15 -32.08 -6.50 3.98
C SER A 15 -31.37 -6.83 5.31
N ALA A 16 -31.40 -5.99 6.35
CA ALA A 16 -32.45 -5.05 6.74
C ALA A 16 -31.91 -3.88 7.57
N LEU A 17 -32.53 -2.72 7.34
CA LEU A 17 -32.58 -1.55 8.22
C LEU A 17 -33.22 -1.93 9.55
N TYR A 18 -32.63 -1.57 10.70
CA TYR A 18 -33.40 -1.32 11.92
C TYR A 18 -32.73 -0.27 12.83
N THR A 19 -33.51 0.78 13.06
CA THR A 19 -33.72 1.57 14.29
C THR A 19 -32.66 2.49 14.87
N MET A 20 -33.05 3.77 14.82
CA MET A 20 -32.71 4.90 15.68
C MET A 20 -32.61 4.55 17.17
N THR A 21 -31.64 5.17 17.83
CA THR A 21 -31.76 5.60 19.23
C THR A 21 -31.13 6.99 19.37
N MET A 22 -31.98 7.94 19.77
CA MET A 22 -31.58 9.26 20.24
C MET A 22 -30.72 9.13 21.50
N LEU A 23 -29.73 10.02 21.67
CA LEU A 23 -29.37 10.53 22.99
C LEU A 23 -28.91 11.99 22.85
N ALA A 24 -29.71 12.89 23.40
CA ALA A 24 -29.40 14.29 23.57
C ALA A 24 -28.53 14.50 24.82
N GLY A 25 -27.61 15.45 24.73
CA GLY A 25 -27.04 16.14 25.89
C GLY A 25 -25.57 15.83 26.19
N GLY A 26 -24.76 16.89 26.22
CA GLY A 26 -23.47 16.84 26.93
C GLY A 26 -22.37 17.73 26.36
N ALA A 27 -22.24 18.92 26.96
CA ALA A 27 -21.03 19.73 27.10
C ALA A 27 -20.20 20.08 25.84
N ALA A 28 -20.27 21.35 25.47
CA ALA A 28 -19.30 22.02 24.62
C ALA A 28 -17.90 22.01 25.29
N SER A 29 -17.10 21.00 24.96
CA SER A 29 -15.66 21.05 25.17
C SER A 29 -15.05 21.87 24.06
N ALA A 30 -14.41 22.99 24.43
CA ALA A 30 -13.67 23.86 23.53
C ALA A 30 -12.62 23.06 22.74
N ALA A 31 -12.93 22.78 21.48
CA ALA A 31 -11.97 22.29 20.52
C ALA A 31 -11.06 23.46 20.16
N THR A 32 -9.84 23.48 20.71
CA THR A 32 -8.73 24.16 20.07
C THR A 32 -8.63 23.61 18.66
N ALA A 33 -9.05 24.42 17.68
CA ALA A 33 -8.76 24.19 16.29
C ALA A 33 -7.24 24.13 16.15
N ALA A 34 -6.68 22.92 16.09
CA ALA A 34 -5.40 22.74 15.46
C ALA A 34 -5.58 23.28 14.04
N PRO A 35 -4.72 24.19 13.56
CA PRO A 35 -4.76 24.57 12.16
C PRO A 35 -4.68 23.27 11.37
N ALA A 36 -5.66 23.09 10.48
CA ALA A 36 -5.55 22.15 9.41
C ALA A 36 -4.27 22.55 8.67
N SER A 37 -3.16 21.90 8.99
CA SER A 37 -2.00 21.90 8.11
C SER A 37 -2.55 21.45 6.79
N ASP A 38 -2.62 22.39 5.84
CA ASP A 38 -2.95 22.17 4.45
C ASP A 38 -2.47 20.79 4.10
N GLY A 39 -3.43 19.88 3.91
CA GLY A 39 -3.16 18.52 3.54
C GLY A 39 -2.34 18.63 2.27
N VAL A 40 -1.02 18.49 2.42
CA VAL A 40 -0.09 18.41 1.32
C VAL A 40 -0.66 17.29 0.49
N ARG A 41 -1.33 17.65 -0.60
CA ARG A 41 -1.64 16.72 -1.65
C ARG A 41 -0.27 16.41 -2.21
N ILE A 42 0.39 15.44 -1.59
CA ILE A 42 1.48 14.72 -2.22
C ILE A 42 0.79 14.16 -3.44
N SER A 43 1.00 14.85 -4.56
CA SER A 43 0.70 14.35 -5.88
C SER A 43 1.34 12.97 -5.88
N MET A 44 0.53 11.92 -5.72
CA MET A 44 0.99 10.55 -5.91
C MET A 44 1.42 10.51 -7.37
N ALA A 45 2.70 10.81 -7.59
CA ALA A 45 3.36 10.67 -8.86
C ALA A 45 3.00 9.28 -9.36
N ALA A 46 2.42 9.25 -10.56
CA ALA A 46 2.01 8.10 -11.36
C ALA A 46 2.14 6.76 -10.64
N ALA A 47 1.00 6.12 -10.34
CA ALA A 47 0.89 4.78 -9.74
C ALA A 47 2.14 3.93 -10.03
N ALA A 48 3.09 3.93 -9.10
CA ALA A 48 4.40 3.35 -9.36
C ALA A 48 4.22 1.87 -9.67
N ASP A 49 4.73 1.44 -10.83
CA ASP A 49 4.76 0.05 -11.23
C ASP A 49 5.34 -0.81 -10.10
N CYS A 50 4.80 -2.01 -9.96
CA CYS A 50 5.21 -2.94 -8.91
C CYS A 50 6.71 -3.27 -9.01
N GLY A 51 7.38 -3.37 -7.86
CA GLY A 51 8.81 -3.64 -7.79
C GLY A 51 9.66 -2.38 -7.67
N LEU A 52 10.89 -2.44 -8.19
CA LEU A 52 11.85 -1.35 -8.09
C LEU A 52 11.54 -0.26 -9.14
N TYR A 53 11.36 0.97 -8.69
CA TYR A 53 11.12 2.13 -9.53
C TYR A 53 11.94 3.34 -9.09
N ARG A 54 12.00 4.34 -9.96
CA ARG A 54 12.70 5.60 -9.73
C ARG A 54 11.71 6.68 -9.34
N ASP A 55 11.98 7.36 -8.24
CA ASP A 55 11.28 8.59 -7.83
C ASP A 55 12.31 9.70 -7.61
N GLY A 56 12.47 10.58 -8.60
CA GLY A 56 13.57 11.53 -8.64
C GLY A 56 14.94 10.82 -8.59
N ASP A 57 15.72 11.06 -7.54
CA ASP A 57 17.00 10.38 -7.30
C ASP A 57 16.91 9.18 -6.35
N ALA A 58 15.72 8.91 -5.82
CA ALA A 58 15.46 7.77 -4.95
C ALA A 58 15.18 6.50 -5.78
N ALA A 59 15.76 5.40 -5.33
CA ALA A 59 15.32 4.05 -5.68
C ALA A 59 14.26 3.65 -4.66
N MET A 60 13.05 3.42 -5.15
CA MET A 60 11.91 3.02 -4.35
C MET A 60 11.49 1.61 -4.75
N TYR A 61 10.99 0.83 -3.81
CA TYR A 61 10.42 -0.49 -4.08
C TYR A 61 8.97 -0.54 -3.63
N ARG A 62 8.04 -0.91 -4.52
CA ARG A 62 6.63 -1.12 -4.18
C ARG A 62 6.27 -2.60 -4.15
N ASN A 63 5.81 -3.06 -3.00
CA ASN A 63 5.24 -4.40 -2.88
C ASN A 63 3.77 -4.36 -3.34
N CYS A 64 3.46 -5.11 -4.40
CA CYS A 64 2.10 -5.27 -4.89
C CYS A 64 1.47 -6.63 -4.59
N SER A 65 2.21 -7.51 -3.91
CA SER A 65 1.66 -8.77 -3.45
C SER A 65 0.68 -8.55 -2.29
N GLY A 66 -0.12 -9.58 -2.01
CA GLY A 66 -1.05 -9.57 -0.87
C GLY A 66 -0.40 -9.88 0.49
N GLY A 67 0.91 -10.07 0.54
CA GLY A 67 1.66 -10.40 1.76
C GLY A 67 2.91 -9.54 1.93
N ASN A 68 3.58 -9.68 3.06
CA ASN A 68 4.88 -9.04 3.25
C ASN A 68 5.92 -9.68 2.33
N GLU A 69 6.74 -8.85 1.68
CA GLU A 69 7.85 -9.30 0.86
C GLU A 69 9.18 -8.95 1.51
N ARG A 70 10.06 -9.95 1.58
CA ARG A 70 11.47 -9.75 1.88
C ARG A 70 12.23 -9.66 0.56
N ILE A 71 12.83 -8.49 0.31
CA ILE A 71 13.62 -8.24 -0.88
C ILE A 71 15.12 -8.15 -0.55
N LEU A 72 15.96 -8.55 -1.50
CA LEU A 72 17.39 -8.30 -1.51
C LEU A 72 17.69 -7.23 -2.54
N VAL A 73 18.28 -6.12 -2.12
CA VAL A 73 18.68 -5.01 -2.98
C VAL A 73 20.18 -5.04 -3.14
N THR A 74 20.65 -5.04 -4.38
CA THR A 74 22.08 -5.02 -4.71
C THR A 74 22.49 -3.61 -5.12
N TYR A 75 23.67 -3.19 -4.66
CA TYR A 75 24.23 -1.88 -4.95
C TYR A 75 25.57 -1.99 -5.66
N ILE A 76 25.94 -0.95 -6.38
CA ILE A 76 27.20 -0.91 -7.15
C ILE A 76 28.42 -0.78 -6.23
N LEU A 77 28.33 0.08 -5.21
CA LEU A 77 29.45 0.45 -4.34
C LEU A 77 29.23 0.04 -2.87
N SER A 78 28.18 -0.71 -2.59
CA SER A 78 27.77 -1.05 -1.22
C SER A 78 27.36 -2.52 -1.15
N PRO A 79 27.49 -3.15 0.03
CA PRO A 79 27.01 -4.52 0.24
C PRO A 79 25.50 -4.59 -0.02
N SER A 80 25.03 -5.76 -0.44
CA SER A 80 23.59 -5.96 -0.68
C SER A 80 22.83 -6.00 0.64
N GLU A 81 21.62 -5.45 0.66
CA GLU A 81 20.80 -5.31 1.88
C GLU A 81 19.44 -5.96 1.72
N TYR A 82 18.90 -6.45 2.84
CA TYR A 82 17.56 -7.00 2.89
C TYR A 82 16.57 -5.97 3.43
N PHE A 83 15.39 -5.90 2.79
CA PHE A 83 14.29 -5.06 3.24
C PHE A 83 13.01 -5.87 3.36
N CYS A 84 12.20 -5.48 4.34
CA CYS A 84 10.82 -5.93 4.47
C CYS A 84 9.88 -4.84 4.02
N VAL A 85 8.97 -5.17 3.12
CA VAL A 85 7.99 -4.22 2.56
C VAL A 85 6.60 -4.80 2.77
N ALA A 86 5.75 -4.07 3.48
CA ALA A 86 4.38 -4.49 3.73
C ALA A 86 3.56 -4.50 2.42
N PRO A 87 2.46 -5.26 2.33
CA PRO A 87 1.63 -5.30 1.13
C PRO A 87 1.08 -3.91 0.79
N GLY A 88 1.27 -3.48 -0.46
CA GLY A 88 0.86 -2.18 -0.97
C GLY A 88 1.78 -1.02 -0.61
N GLU A 89 2.79 -1.24 0.24
CA GLU A 89 3.72 -0.20 0.70
C GLU A 89 4.81 0.09 -0.34
N SER A 90 5.30 1.33 -0.34
CA SER A 90 6.53 1.71 -1.02
C SER A 90 7.63 2.00 -0.01
N ARG A 91 8.81 1.42 -0.23
CA ARG A 91 9.96 1.58 0.66
C ARG A 91 11.14 2.19 -0.09
N TYR A 92 11.81 3.15 0.55
CA TYR A 92 13.09 3.64 0.07
C TYR A 92 14.16 2.57 0.24
N VAL A 93 14.86 2.27 -0.86
CA VAL A 93 15.90 1.24 -0.93
C VAL A 93 17.22 1.80 -1.45
N GLY A 94 17.46 3.10 -1.27
CA GLY A 94 18.71 3.76 -1.65
C GLY A 94 18.56 4.77 -2.78
N ARG A 95 19.69 5.21 -3.32
CA ARG A 95 19.75 6.18 -4.43
C ARG A 95 19.74 5.43 -5.76
N TRP A 96 18.94 5.89 -6.72
CA TRP A 96 18.77 5.24 -8.03
C TRP A 96 20.08 4.94 -8.75
N ASN A 97 21.03 5.89 -8.75
CA ASN A 97 22.31 5.73 -9.43
C ASN A 97 23.26 4.71 -8.77
N PHE A 98 22.93 4.21 -7.57
CA PHE A 98 23.73 3.23 -6.84
C PHE A 98 23.00 1.91 -6.62
N THR A 99 21.66 1.90 -6.74
CA THR A 99 20.83 0.69 -6.67
C THR A 99 20.79 0.00 -8.02
N PHE A 100 21.25 -1.25 -8.08
CA PHE A 100 21.33 -2.01 -9.32
C PHE A 100 20.07 -2.82 -9.58
N ARG A 101 19.66 -3.68 -8.62
CA ARG A 101 18.51 -4.58 -8.75
C ARG A 101 17.88 -4.87 -7.39
N ALA A 102 16.60 -5.24 -7.41
CA ALA A 102 15.88 -5.79 -6.27
C ALA A 102 15.33 -7.18 -6.62
N TYR A 103 15.46 -8.13 -5.70
CA TYR A 103 15.02 -9.51 -5.87
C TYR A 103 14.10 -9.92 -4.71
N VAL A 104 12.94 -10.50 -5.00
CA VAL A 104 12.09 -11.09 -3.95
C VAL A 104 12.70 -12.40 -3.45
N ARG A 105 12.85 -12.55 -2.13
CA ARG A 105 13.52 -13.67 -1.45
C ARG A 105 12.62 -14.36 -0.41
N GLY A 106 11.30 -14.24 -0.61
CA GLY A 106 10.26 -14.82 0.24
C GLY A 106 9.55 -13.76 1.09
N THR A 107 8.96 -14.20 2.19
CA THR A 107 8.21 -13.34 3.11
C THR A 107 9.07 -12.89 4.29
N CYS A 108 8.56 -11.89 4.99
CA CYS A 108 8.86 -11.62 6.38
C CYS A 108 7.54 -11.32 7.12
#